data_AF-A0ABD2K7Q2-F1
#
_entry.id   AF-A0ABD2K7Q2-F1
#
_cell.length_a   1.000
_cell.length_b   1.000
_cell.length_c   1.000
_cell.angle_alpha   90.00
_cell.angle_beta   90.00
_cell.angle_gamma   90.00
#
_symmetry.space_group_name_H-M   'P 1'
#
loop_
_entity.id
_entity.type
_entity.pdbx_description
1 polymer ?
#
loop_
_entity_poly.entity_id
_entity_poly.type
_entity_poly.pdbx_seq_one_letter_code
_entity_poly.pdbx_strand_id
1 'polypeptide(L)'
;MSSINTSSDNALYLAYRSVGPSADLIVPAVAIYLVALVGIGLNGTVLVVTAKSNSLRGSANFLMALICLCELVHQIGHTFFLVVVISGTNFVSLLTADLIMTPMIFALNCGLMAMFCAAFDRLFAVISPHNPTTGMVAETLLGPVRDKFFAGTFFISLCSTCCYLAIFVIIRRKNGVTQQTNTRVLRSLSIILSINIGGYLINLSIYFFIDAFGSLFGSPIRAWQFSFIAGILLNASAGSNAIVLYFNSTEYRQVFKKEFGALFGRFRKNNVIKNRGATFEDLTFEDPTFEDPTFEDPTFEDLTFEDPTFADIPDI
;
A
#
# COMPACT_ATOMS: atom_id res chain seq x y z
N MET A 1 35.64 -10.26 19.00
CA MET A 1 34.27 -9.71 19.16
C MET A 1 34.36 -8.59 20.17
N SER A 2 34.47 -7.36 19.69
CA SER A 2 34.33 -6.18 20.55
C SER A 2 32.93 -6.19 21.14
N SER A 3 32.81 -5.97 22.44
CA SER A 3 31.54 -5.66 23.08
C SER A 3 30.94 -4.47 22.33
N ILE A 4 29.88 -4.70 21.55
CA ILE A 4 29.09 -3.62 20.97
C ILE A 4 28.66 -2.78 22.16
N ASN A 5 29.20 -1.56 22.25
CA ASN A 5 28.92 -0.61 23.31
C ASN A 5 27.47 -0.14 23.11
N THR A 6 26.51 -0.96 23.52
CA THR A 6 25.08 -0.65 23.44
C THR A 6 24.79 0.43 24.46
N SER A 7 24.95 1.68 24.01
CA SER A 7 24.34 2.91 24.50
C SER A 7 23.88 2.89 25.97
N SER A 8 24.82 3.04 26.91
CA SER A 8 24.46 3.44 28.27
C SER A 8 23.63 4.73 28.30
N ASP A 9 23.69 5.53 27.23
CA ASP A 9 23.17 6.90 27.20
C ASP A 9 21.90 7.05 26.32
N ASN A 10 21.34 5.97 25.77
CA ASN A 10 20.12 6.07 24.99
C ASN A 10 18.93 6.41 25.91
N ALA A 11 18.30 7.57 25.68
CA ALA A 11 17.23 8.09 26.51
C ALA A 11 16.01 7.15 26.60
N LEU A 12 15.66 6.44 25.52
CA LEU A 12 14.55 5.48 25.50
C LEU A 12 14.90 4.25 26.35
N TYR A 13 16.11 3.71 26.20
CA TYR A 13 16.60 2.58 26.99
C TYR A 13 16.64 2.91 28.48
N LEU A 14 17.23 4.05 28.84
CA LEU A 14 17.31 4.51 30.22
C LEU A 14 15.92 4.72 30.84
N ALA A 15 14.96 5.25 30.07
CA ALA A 15 13.61 5.51 30.54
C ALA A 15 12.82 4.23 30.83
N TYR A 16 12.96 3.18 30.01
CA TYR A 16 12.03 2.03 30.06
C TYR A 16 12.65 0.68 30.46
N ARG A 17 13.97 0.57 30.64
CA ARG A 17 14.63 -0.74 30.92
C ARG A 17 14.18 -1.42 32.21
N SER A 18 13.64 -0.65 33.16
CA SER A 18 13.26 -1.15 34.50
C SER A 18 11.81 -0.84 34.89
N VAL A 19 11.01 -0.25 33.99
CA VAL A 19 9.66 0.26 34.31
C VAL A 19 8.59 -0.83 34.25
N GLY A 20 8.88 -1.98 33.63
CA GLY A 20 7.87 -2.98 33.32
C GLY A 20 6.91 -2.49 32.22
N PRO A 21 5.67 -3.01 32.13
CA PRO A 21 4.70 -2.59 31.13
C PRO A 21 4.41 -1.08 31.24
N SER A 22 4.70 -0.33 30.17
CA SER A 22 4.54 1.13 30.12
C SER A 22 3.49 1.53 29.08
N ALA A 23 2.54 2.40 29.47
CA ALA A 23 1.53 2.92 28.56
C ALA A 23 2.15 3.65 27.35
N ASP A 24 3.27 4.34 27.54
CA ASP A 24 4.00 5.05 26.48
C ASP A 24 4.51 4.14 25.37
N LEU A 25 4.74 2.86 25.67
CA LEU A 25 5.19 1.84 24.71
C LEU A 25 4.01 1.00 24.21
N ILE A 26 3.06 0.67 25.10
CA ILE A 26 1.92 -0.20 24.78
C ILE A 26 0.93 0.49 23.86
N VAL A 27 0.57 1.76 24.12
CA VAL A 27 -0.41 2.48 23.30
C VAL A 27 0.00 2.55 21.83
N PRO A 28 1.21 3.02 21.46
CA PRO A 28 1.62 3.04 20.06
C PRO A 28 1.77 1.63 19.46
N ALA A 29 2.22 0.63 20.23
CA ALA A 29 2.31 -0.76 19.77
C ALA A 29 0.94 -1.36 19.45
N VAL A 30 -0.07 -1.12 20.31
CA VAL A 30 -1.45 -1.55 20.07
C VAL A 30 -2.02 -0.82 18.86
N ALA A 31 -1.82 0.49 18.75
CA ALA A 31 -2.33 1.28 17.63
C ALA A 31 -1.81 0.76 16.26
N ILE A 32 -0.49 0.57 16.13
CA ILE A 32 0.09 0.04 14.88
C ILE A 32 -0.33 -1.41 14.63
N TYR A 33 -0.41 -2.24 15.68
CA TYR A 33 -0.82 -3.63 15.56
C TYR A 33 -2.28 -3.77 15.09
N LEU A 34 -3.19 -2.93 15.58
CA LEU A 34 -4.59 -2.97 15.13
C LEU A 34 -4.71 -2.68 13.63
N VAL A 35 -3.93 -1.72 13.11
CA VAL A 35 -3.89 -1.43 11.67
C VAL A 35 -3.26 -2.58 10.90
N ALA A 36 -2.14 -3.11 11.39
CA ALA A 36 -1.46 -4.27 10.80
C ALA A 36 -2.37 -5.51 10.78
N LEU A 37 -3.18 -5.74 11.82
CA LEU A 37 -4.10 -6.87 11.92
C LEU A 37 -5.17 -6.84 10.82
N VAL A 38 -5.70 -5.65 10.53
CA VAL A 38 -6.61 -5.45 9.39
C VAL A 38 -5.90 -5.79 8.08
N GLY A 39 -4.66 -5.29 7.91
CA GLY A 39 -3.84 -5.59 6.75
C GLY A 39 -3.55 -7.09 6.57
N ILE A 40 -3.19 -7.81 7.64
CA ILE A 40 -2.94 -9.25 7.63
C ILE A 40 -4.17 -10.01 7.14
N GLY A 41 -5.35 -9.67 7.67
CA GLY A 41 -6.61 -10.27 7.24
C GLY A 41 -6.88 -10.00 5.76
N LEU A 42 -6.81 -8.74 5.35
CA LEU A 42 -7.09 -8.30 3.97
C LEU A 42 -6.12 -8.90 2.95
N ASN A 43 -4.81 -8.77 3.17
CA ASN A 43 -3.78 -9.35 2.31
C ASN A 43 -3.89 -10.88 2.25
N GLY A 44 -4.17 -11.53 3.39
CA GLY A 44 -4.44 -12.97 3.45
C GLY A 44 -5.63 -13.38 2.58
N THR A 45 -6.71 -12.59 2.56
CA THR A 45 -7.84 -12.89 1.68
C THR A 45 -7.50 -12.80 0.19
N VAL A 46 -6.65 -11.83 -0.22
CA VAL A 46 -6.17 -11.71 -1.61
C VAL A 46 -5.39 -12.96 -2.02
N LEU A 47 -4.50 -13.46 -1.15
CA LEU A 47 -3.76 -14.69 -1.41
C LEU A 47 -4.69 -15.89 -1.62
N VAL A 48 -5.71 -16.03 -0.76
CA VAL A 48 -6.67 -17.14 -0.85
C VAL A 48 -7.48 -17.08 -2.14
N VAL A 49 -7.99 -15.91 -2.53
CA VAL A 49 -8.79 -15.78 -3.77
C VAL A 49 -7.94 -15.99 -5.02
N THR A 50 -6.70 -15.50 -5.03
CA THR A 50 -5.79 -15.69 -6.16
C THR A 50 -5.36 -17.15 -6.30
N ALA A 51 -5.12 -17.86 -5.19
CA ALA A 51 -4.77 -19.28 -5.21
C ALA A 51 -5.93 -20.16 -5.70
N LYS A 52 -7.17 -19.84 -5.31
CA LYS A 52 -8.34 -20.65 -5.64
C LYS A 52 -8.94 -20.37 -7.02
N SER A 53 -8.82 -19.15 -7.53
CA SER A 53 -9.47 -18.78 -8.78
C SER A 53 -8.55 -18.94 -9.99
N ASN A 54 -8.96 -19.82 -10.92
CA ASN A 54 -8.28 -19.95 -12.21
C ASN A 54 -8.32 -18.67 -13.04
N SER A 55 -9.35 -17.82 -12.87
CA SER A 55 -9.46 -16.53 -13.57
C SER A 55 -8.40 -15.52 -13.13
N LEU A 56 -7.77 -15.73 -11.96
CA LEU A 56 -6.76 -14.83 -11.40
C LEU A 56 -5.33 -15.32 -11.65
N ARG A 57 -5.09 -16.25 -12.58
CA ARG A 57 -3.75 -16.82 -12.86
C ARG A 57 -2.91 -16.01 -13.86
N GLY A 58 -3.24 -14.74 -14.10
CA GLY A 58 -2.42 -13.84 -14.92
C GLY A 58 -1.14 -13.40 -14.20
N SER A 59 -0.08 -13.07 -14.95
CA SER A 59 1.22 -12.63 -14.41
C SER A 59 1.09 -11.51 -13.38
N ALA A 60 0.26 -10.52 -13.67
CA ALA A 60 0.05 -9.40 -12.76
C ALA A 60 -0.74 -9.75 -11.50
N ASN A 61 -1.64 -10.74 -11.56
CA ASN A 61 -2.34 -11.22 -10.38
C ASN A 61 -1.40 -12.05 -9.49
N PHE A 62 -0.46 -12.79 -10.07
CA PHE A 62 0.64 -13.41 -9.32
C PHE A 62 1.52 -12.37 -8.65
N LEU A 63 1.86 -11.29 -9.35
CA LEU A 63 2.68 -10.23 -8.79
C LEU A 63 1.94 -9.47 -7.67
N MET A 64 0.63 -9.26 -7.82
CA MET A 64 -0.22 -8.75 -6.74
C MET A 64 -0.30 -9.69 -5.55
N ALA A 65 -0.40 -11.00 -5.77
CA ALA A 65 -0.34 -11.97 -4.69
C ALA A 65 1.03 -11.94 -4.00
N LEU A 66 2.13 -11.82 -4.74
CA LEU A 66 3.48 -11.69 -4.17
C LEU A 66 3.60 -10.42 -3.31
N ILE A 67 3.05 -9.28 -3.77
CA ILE A 67 2.98 -8.04 -2.96
C ILE A 67 2.20 -8.30 -1.67
N CYS A 68 1.00 -8.90 -1.76
CA CYS A 68 0.18 -9.18 -0.57
C CYS A 68 0.87 -10.16 0.40
N LEU A 69 1.65 -11.13 -0.11
CA LEU A 69 2.45 -12.03 0.73
C LEU A 69 3.55 -11.27 1.45
N CYS A 70 4.26 -10.39 0.75
CA CYS A 70 5.30 -9.56 1.32
C CYS A 70 4.75 -8.63 2.41
N GLU A 71 3.62 -7.96 2.14
CA GLU A 71 2.96 -7.09 3.12
C GLU A 71 2.44 -7.89 4.33
N LEU A 72 1.93 -9.11 4.12
CA LEU A 72 1.50 -9.99 5.21
C LEU A 72 2.68 -10.37 6.12
N VAL A 73 3.82 -10.75 5.54
CA VAL A 73 5.02 -11.09 6.32
C VAL A 73 5.51 -9.84 7.06
N HIS A 74 5.63 -8.69 6.39
CA HIS A 74 5.98 -7.41 7.02
C HIS A 74 5.11 -7.10 8.25
N GLN A 75 3.78 -7.18 8.10
CA GLN A 75 2.81 -6.81 9.14
C GLN A 75 2.83 -7.76 10.34
N ILE A 76 3.17 -9.05 10.15
CA ILE A 76 3.34 -10.01 11.26
C ILE A 76 4.41 -9.53 12.25
N GLY A 77 5.44 -8.81 11.78
CA GLY A 77 6.50 -8.24 12.63
C GLY A 77 5.99 -7.34 13.76
N HIS A 78 4.83 -6.67 13.57
CA HIS A 78 4.23 -5.85 14.61
C HIS A 78 3.72 -6.66 15.81
N THR A 79 3.39 -7.95 15.61
CA THR A 79 3.04 -8.87 16.70
C THR A 79 4.18 -9.03 17.67
N PHE A 80 5.42 -9.15 17.16
CA PHE A 80 6.61 -9.31 18.00
C PHE A 80 6.82 -8.07 18.88
N PHE A 81 6.76 -6.88 18.29
CA PHE A 81 6.88 -5.62 19.04
C PHE A 81 5.82 -5.53 20.15
N LEU A 82 4.56 -5.85 19.82
CA LEU A 82 3.45 -5.85 20.78
C LEU A 82 3.70 -6.80 21.96
N VAL A 83 4.13 -8.04 21.69
CA VAL A 83 4.40 -9.03 22.74
C VAL A 83 5.54 -8.57 23.66
N VAL A 84 6.61 -8.01 23.09
CA VAL A 84 7.75 -7.50 23.87
C VAL A 84 7.30 -6.40 24.83
N VAL A 85 6.53 -5.41 24.37
CA VAL A 85 6.11 -4.29 25.24
C VAL A 85 5.02 -4.67 26.25
N ILE A 86 4.08 -5.56 25.89
CA ILE A 86 3.05 -6.04 26.83
C ILE A 86 3.67 -6.90 27.94
N SER A 87 4.71 -7.69 27.61
CA SER A 87 5.41 -8.50 28.62
C SER A 87 6.15 -7.67 29.67
N GLY A 88 6.35 -6.37 29.43
CA GLY A 88 7.15 -5.49 30.28
C GLY A 88 8.65 -5.67 30.14
N THR A 89 9.11 -6.58 29.26
CA THR A 89 10.54 -6.74 28.95
C THR A 89 11.09 -5.48 28.28
N ASN A 90 10.26 -4.80 27.45
CA ASN A 90 10.52 -3.56 26.71
C ASN A 90 11.69 -3.59 25.70
N PHE A 91 12.77 -4.30 26.00
CA PHE A 91 13.97 -4.43 25.17
C PHE A 91 14.39 -5.89 25.07
N VAL A 92 14.73 -6.31 23.86
CA VAL A 92 15.37 -7.59 23.59
C VAL A 92 16.79 -7.37 23.11
N SER A 93 17.62 -8.41 23.12
CA SER A 93 18.96 -8.30 22.55
C SER A 93 18.88 -7.93 21.06
N LEU A 94 19.83 -7.11 20.58
CA LEU A 94 19.86 -6.69 19.18
C LEU A 94 19.90 -7.90 18.23
N LEU A 95 20.66 -8.95 18.56
CA LEU A 95 20.70 -10.18 17.77
C LEU A 95 19.33 -10.86 17.68
N THR A 96 18.57 -10.90 18.78
CA THR A 96 17.21 -11.45 18.81
C THR A 96 16.26 -10.60 17.97
N ALA A 97 16.33 -9.27 18.12
CA ALA A 97 15.53 -8.35 17.31
C ALA A 97 15.84 -8.51 15.82
N ASP A 98 17.12 -8.52 15.45
CA ASP A 98 17.57 -8.65 14.07
C ASP A 98 17.11 -9.97 13.46
N LEU A 99 17.26 -11.08 14.17
CA LEU A 99 16.86 -12.40 13.66
C LEU A 99 15.36 -12.49 13.39
N ILE A 100 14.53 -11.87 14.24
CA ILE A 100 13.07 -11.89 14.10
C ILE A 100 12.58 -10.86 13.08
N MET A 101 13.20 -9.67 13.05
CA MET A 101 12.75 -8.56 12.19
C MET A 101 13.34 -8.60 10.78
N THR A 102 14.47 -9.27 10.56
CA THR A 102 15.11 -9.37 9.23
C THR A 102 14.16 -9.90 8.16
N PRO A 103 13.41 -11.00 8.35
CA PRO A 103 12.43 -11.45 7.37
C PRO A 103 11.33 -10.42 7.08
N MET A 104 10.93 -9.63 8.08
CA MET A 104 9.86 -8.63 7.98
C MET A 104 10.33 -7.41 7.19
N ILE A 105 11.57 -6.99 7.43
CA ILE A 105 12.23 -5.91 6.67
C ILE A 105 12.51 -6.40 5.24
N PHE A 106 12.98 -7.63 5.07
CA PHE A 106 13.16 -8.23 3.74
C PHE A 106 11.83 -8.23 2.97
N ALA A 107 10.75 -8.67 3.60
CA ALA A 107 9.43 -8.69 2.98
C ALA A 107 8.94 -7.29 2.60
N LEU A 108 9.10 -6.28 3.47
CA LEU A 108 8.80 -4.88 3.14
C LEU A 108 9.52 -4.43 1.85
N ASN A 109 10.80 -4.77 1.73
CA ASN A 109 11.62 -4.43 0.57
C ASN A 109 11.27 -5.24 -0.68
N CYS A 110 10.94 -6.52 -0.52
CA CYS A 110 10.41 -7.34 -1.61
C CYS A 110 9.07 -6.83 -2.11
N GLY A 111 8.20 -6.32 -1.23
CA GLY A 111 6.96 -5.64 -1.61
C GLY A 111 7.24 -4.45 -2.51
N LEU A 112 8.15 -3.56 -2.11
CA LEU A 112 8.61 -2.42 -2.92
C LEU A 112 9.16 -2.84 -4.29
N MET A 113 10.02 -3.87 -4.33
CA MET A 113 10.58 -4.37 -5.58
C MET A 113 9.50 -5.01 -6.46
N ALA A 114 8.59 -5.80 -5.89
CA ALA A 114 7.49 -6.41 -6.62
C ALA A 114 6.53 -5.35 -7.21
N MET A 115 6.29 -4.26 -6.49
CA MET A 115 5.54 -3.10 -6.98
C MET A 115 6.23 -2.41 -8.15
N PHE A 116 7.56 -2.25 -8.09
CA PHE A 116 8.35 -1.77 -9.22
C PHE A 116 8.27 -2.72 -10.42
N CYS A 117 8.48 -4.01 -10.21
CA CYS A 117 8.32 -5.02 -11.26
C CYS A 117 6.91 -4.99 -11.86
N ALA A 118 5.88 -4.70 -11.06
CA ALA A 118 4.50 -4.60 -11.54
C ALA A 118 4.30 -3.38 -12.43
N ALA A 119 4.94 -2.26 -12.06
CA ALA A 119 4.98 -1.07 -12.90
C ALA A 119 5.62 -1.33 -14.24
N PHE A 120 6.75 -2.03 -14.22
CA PHE A 120 7.48 -2.38 -15.43
C PHE A 120 6.71 -3.38 -16.30
N ASP A 121 6.18 -4.46 -15.73
CA ASP A 121 5.35 -5.44 -16.44
C ASP A 121 4.20 -4.74 -17.17
N ARG A 122 3.50 -3.82 -16.49
CA ARG A 122 2.39 -3.08 -17.11
C ARG A 122 2.83 -2.06 -18.15
N LEU A 123 3.94 -1.36 -17.93
CA LEU A 123 4.49 -0.45 -18.93
C LEU A 123 4.81 -1.21 -20.22
N PHE A 124 5.45 -2.37 -20.12
CA PHE A 124 5.77 -3.22 -21.27
C PHE A 124 4.51 -3.81 -21.92
N ALA A 125 3.54 -4.29 -21.15
CA ALA A 125 2.29 -4.81 -21.69
C ALA A 125 1.51 -3.76 -22.52
N VAL A 126 1.63 -2.48 -22.15
CA VAL A 126 0.99 -1.36 -22.88
C VAL A 126 1.80 -0.94 -24.12
N ILE A 127 3.12 -0.86 -23.99
CA ILE A 127 4.02 -0.37 -25.06
C ILE A 127 4.24 -1.43 -26.14
N SER A 128 4.33 -2.71 -25.77
CA SER A 128 4.74 -3.79 -26.67
C SER A 128 3.94 -5.07 -26.43
N PRO A 129 2.66 -5.13 -26.85
CA PRO A 129 1.76 -6.26 -26.59
C PRO A 129 2.15 -7.57 -27.28
N HIS A 130 3.23 -7.61 -28.08
CA HIS A 130 3.62 -8.78 -28.89
C HIS A 130 5.03 -9.34 -28.59
N ASN A 131 5.71 -8.88 -27.53
CA ASN A 131 7.05 -9.38 -27.16
C ASN A 131 7.05 -10.17 -25.82
N PRO A 132 7.56 -11.42 -25.77
CA PRO A 132 7.66 -12.20 -24.53
C PRO A 132 8.90 -11.81 -23.68
N THR A 133 8.78 -11.87 -22.34
CA THR A 133 9.85 -11.54 -21.37
C THR A 133 9.96 -12.57 -20.23
N THR A 134 11.12 -12.69 -19.57
CA THR A 134 11.52 -13.84 -18.71
C THR A 134 11.58 -13.57 -17.20
N GLY A 135 11.34 -12.34 -16.72
CA GLY A 135 10.91 -12.06 -15.34
C GLY A 135 11.80 -12.48 -14.14
N MET A 136 13.14 -12.55 -14.24
CA MET A 136 14.00 -12.95 -13.10
C MET A 136 14.66 -11.75 -12.39
N VAL A 137 14.45 -11.64 -11.07
CA VAL A 137 14.94 -10.56 -10.16
C VAL A 137 16.28 -10.90 -9.48
N ALA A 138 16.78 -12.13 -9.65
CA ALA A 138 17.82 -12.72 -8.80
C ALA A 138 19.27 -12.25 -9.03
N GLU A 139 19.52 -11.22 -9.85
CA GLU A 139 20.90 -10.89 -10.25
C GLU A 139 21.54 -9.69 -9.54
N THR A 140 20.87 -8.96 -8.64
CA THR A 140 21.33 -7.59 -8.34
C THR A 140 22.01 -7.28 -7.02
N LEU A 141 22.05 -8.11 -5.96
CA LEU A 141 22.41 -7.53 -4.64
C LEU A 141 23.31 -8.40 -3.74
N LEU A 142 24.61 -8.05 -3.71
CA LEU A 142 25.54 -8.34 -2.60
C LEU A 142 26.54 -7.19 -2.37
N GLY A 143 26.88 -6.91 -1.10
CA GLY A 143 28.01 -6.05 -0.69
C GLY A 143 27.64 -4.73 -0.01
N PRO A 144 28.52 -3.69 0.02
CA PRO A 144 28.29 -2.33 0.60
C PRO A 144 27.11 -1.54 -0.01
N VAL A 145 26.29 -2.25 -0.77
CA VAL A 145 25.03 -1.97 -1.41
C VAL A 145 23.94 -1.49 -0.45
N ARG A 146 24.04 -1.74 0.86
CA ARG A 146 23.01 -1.36 1.85
C ARG A 146 22.72 0.15 1.92
N ASP A 147 23.73 1.00 1.81
CA ASP A 147 23.52 2.46 1.89
C ASP A 147 23.16 3.05 0.50
N LYS A 148 23.62 2.40 -0.57
CA LYS A 148 23.09 2.61 -1.94
C LYS A 148 21.67 2.08 -2.11
N PHE A 149 21.21 1.18 -1.25
CA PHE A 149 19.90 0.55 -1.32
C PHE A 149 18.81 1.48 -0.81
N PHE A 150 19.06 2.30 0.21
CA PHE A 150 18.12 3.35 0.62
C PHE A 150 17.99 4.46 -0.44
N ALA A 151 19.12 4.93 -1.00
CA ALA A 151 19.10 5.85 -2.15
C ALA A 151 18.42 5.19 -3.37
N GLY A 152 18.75 3.93 -3.65
CA GLY A 152 18.18 3.14 -4.73
C GLY A 152 16.69 2.94 -4.57
N THR A 153 16.18 2.71 -3.37
CA THR A 153 14.75 2.56 -3.09
C THR A 153 14.01 3.87 -3.34
N PHE A 154 14.61 5.01 -2.96
CA PHE A 154 14.06 6.32 -3.30
C PHE A 154 14.00 6.54 -4.83
N PHE A 155 15.09 6.24 -5.55
CA PHE A 155 15.12 6.34 -7.02
C PHE A 155 14.17 5.36 -7.70
N ILE A 156 14.07 4.12 -7.23
CA ILE A 156 13.15 3.09 -7.74
C ILE A 156 11.69 3.52 -7.50
N SER A 157 11.39 4.12 -6.35
CA SER A 157 10.07 4.66 -6.04
C SER A 157 9.73 5.85 -6.95
N LEU A 158 10.71 6.72 -7.22
CA LEU A 158 10.56 7.84 -8.15
C LEU A 158 10.38 7.35 -9.60
N CYS A 159 11.20 6.40 -10.05
CA CYS A 159 11.08 5.76 -11.36
C CYS A 159 9.73 5.06 -11.52
N SER A 160 9.25 4.34 -10.50
CA SER A 160 7.92 3.73 -10.50
C SER A 160 6.84 4.80 -10.67
N THR A 161 6.94 5.91 -9.93
CA THR A 161 6.01 7.04 -10.03
C THR A 161 5.99 7.60 -11.45
N CYS A 162 7.16 7.82 -12.06
CA CYS A 162 7.29 8.28 -13.45
C CYS A 162 6.69 7.27 -14.45
N CYS A 163 6.94 5.97 -14.29
CA CYS A 163 6.33 4.93 -15.10
C CYS A 163 4.81 4.96 -15.02
N TYR A 164 4.24 5.19 -13.82
CA TYR A 164 2.80 5.30 -13.64
C TYR A 164 2.19 6.55 -14.27
N LEU A 165 2.86 7.70 -14.13
CA LEU A 165 2.45 8.92 -14.83
C LEU A 165 2.44 8.70 -16.34
N ALA A 166 3.45 8.01 -16.89
CA ALA A 166 3.49 7.64 -18.30
C ALA A 166 2.34 6.72 -18.71
N ILE A 167 2.07 5.65 -17.94
CA ILE A 167 0.93 4.74 -18.18
C ILE A 167 -0.38 5.53 -18.17
N PHE A 168 -0.58 6.42 -17.20
CA PHE A 168 -1.78 7.25 -17.10
C PHE A 168 -1.97 8.14 -18.33
N VAL A 169 -0.92 8.81 -18.79
CA VAL A 169 -0.95 9.65 -19.99
C VAL A 169 -1.23 8.82 -21.25
N ILE A 170 -0.61 7.64 -21.38
CA ILE A 170 -0.82 6.76 -22.54
C ILE A 170 -2.26 6.24 -22.57
N ILE A 171 -2.82 5.82 -21.44
CA ILE A 171 -4.22 5.38 -21.34
C ILE A 171 -5.17 6.51 -21.73
N ARG A 172 -4.90 7.75 -21.28
CA ARG A 172 -5.69 8.95 -21.63
C ARG A 172 -5.66 9.28 -23.14
N ARG A 173 -4.64 8.82 -23.87
CA ARG A 173 -4.44 9.14 -25.29
C ARG A 173 -4.93 8.05 -26.26
N LYS A 174 -5.14 6.82 -25.80
CA LYS A 174 -5.59 5.69 -26.65
C LYS A 174 -7.12 5.55 -26.53
N ASN A 175 -7.83 5.40 -27.66
CA ASN A 175 -9.28 5.13 -27.70
C ASN A 175 -9.54 3.75 -28.35
N GLY A 176 -10.34 2.87 -27.73
CA GLY A 176 -10.76 1.57 -28.29
C GLY A 176 -11.47 0.61 -27.30
N VAL A 177 -12.11 -0.45 -27.80
CA VAL A 177 -13.00 -1.34 -27.02
C VAL A 177 -12.26 -2.43 -26.21
N THR A 178 -11.21 -3.05 -26.76
CA THR A 178 -10.31 -3.98 -26.03
C THR A 178 -9.53 -3.28 -24.90
N GLN A 179 -9.60 -1.95 -24.87
CA GLN A 179 -9.02 -1.08 -23.86
C GLN A 179 -9.79 -1.13 -22.54
N GLN A 180 -11.12 -1.34 -22.53
CA GLN A 180 -11.93 -1.14 -21.31
C GLN A 180 -11.54 -2.10 -20.16
N THR A 181 -11.40 -3.40 -20.44
CA THR A 181 -11.03 -4.40 -19.42
C THR A 181 -9.62 -4.15 -18.89
N ASN A 182 -8.66 -3.94 -19.79
CA ASN A 182 -7.27 -3.64 -19.43
C ASN A 182 -7.16 -2.32 -18.68
N THR A 183 -7.92 -1.29 -19.05
CA THR A 183 -7.92 0.02 -18.37
C THR A 183 -8.47 -0.08 -16.96
N ARG A 184 -9.51 -0.89 -16.74
CA ARG A 184 -10.06 -1.10 -15.39
C ARG A 184 -9.04 -1.78 -14.48
N VAL A 185 -8.37 -2.82 -14.96
CA VAL A 185 -7.29 -3.51 -14.22
C VAL A 185 -6.11 -2.56 -13.98
N LEU A 186 -5.67 -1.82 -15.00
CA LEU A 186 -4.58 -0.84 -14.87
C LEU A 186 -4.93 0.30 -13.90
N ARG A 187 -6.19 0.77 -13.88
CA ARG A 187 -6.67 1.76 -12.92
C ARG A 187 -6.59 1.22 -11.49
N SER A 188 -7.06 0.00 -11.25
CA SER A 188 -6.99 -0.62 -9.92
C SER A 188 -5.55 -0.74 -9.42
N LEU A 189 -4.64 -1.18 -10.30
CA LEU A 189 -3.23 -1.33 -9.98
C LEU A 189 -2.55 0.02 -9.74
N SER A 190 -2.81 1.03 -10.58
CA SER A 190 -2.27 2.37 -10.41
C SER A 190 -2.71 3.00 -9.08
N ILE A 191 -3.96 2.78 -8.66
CA ILE A 191 -4.44 3.26 -7.36
C ILE A 191 -3.72 2.54 -6.21
N ILE A 192 -3.64 1.20 -6.25
CA ILE A 192 -2.92 0.41 -5.23
C ILE A 192 -1.50 0.93 -5.05
N LEU A 193 -0.82 1.15 -6.16
CA LEU A 193 0.59 1.49 -6.15
C LEU A 193 0.81 2.94 -5.78
N SER A 194 -0.09 3.85 -6.15
CA SER A 194 -0.06 5.23 -5.66
C SER A 194 -0.27 5.30 -4.15
N ILE A 195 -1.20 4.50 -3.61
CA ILE A 195 -1.45 4.43 -2.17
C ILE A 195 -0.23 3.83 -1.47
N ASN A 196 0.28 2.69 -1.93
CA ASN A 196 1.46 2.04 -1.37
C ASN A 196 2.68 2.95 -1.42
N ILE A 197 3.13 3.36 -2.62
CA ILE A 197 4.28 4.26 -2.81
C ILE A 197 4.08 5.55 -2.01
N GLY A 198 2.88 6.14 -2.02
CA GLY A 198 2.55 7.32 -1.23
C GLY A 198 2.74 7.09 0.27
N GLY A 199 2.29 5.94 0.79
CA GLY A 199 2.51 5.53 2.18
C GLY A 199 4.00 5.44 2.53
N TYR A 200 4.82 4.83 1.66
CA TYR A 200 6.27 4.76 1.83
C TYR A 200 6.94 6.14 1.78
N LEU A 201 6.55 7.00 0.82
CA LEU A 201 7.09 8.35 0.69
C LEU A 201 6.73 9.21 1.89
N ILE A 202 5.46 9.20 2.33
CA ILE A 202 5.02 9.94 3.52
C ILE A 202 5.79 9.45 4.75
N ASN A 203 5.95 8.14 4.90
CA ASN A 203 6.72 7.56 6.00
C ASN A 203 8.17 8.08 6.00
N LEU A 204 8.86 8.04 4.86
CA LEU A 204 10.21 8.60 4.71
C LEU A 204 10.25 10.10 4.99
N SER A 205 9.30 10.87 4.46
CA SER A 205 9.21 12.32 4.69
C SER A 205 9.06 12.65 6.17
N ILE A 206 8.26 11.90 6.92
CA ILE A 206 8.12 12.08 8.37
C ILE A 206 9.43 11.76 9.08
N TYR A 207 10.15 10.69 8.70
CA TYR A 207 11.46 10.39 9.28
C TYR A 207 12.48 11.50 9.03
N PHE A 208 12.58 12.02 7.79
CA PHE A 208 13.44 13.16 7.48
C PHE A 208 13.03 14.42 8.25
N PHE A 209 11.73 14.64 8.42
CA PHE A 209 11.23 15.75 9.22
C PHE A 209 11.62 15.62 10.70
N ILE A 210 11.46 14.44 11.29
CA ILE A 210 11.88 14.18 12.68
C ILE A 210 13.39 14.35 12.83
N ASP A 211 14.18 13.91 11.86
CA ASP A 211 15.64 14.07 11.90
C ASP A 211 16.05 15.55 11.82
N ALA A 212 15.46 16.30 10.89
CA ALA A 212 15.75 17.73 10.70
C ALA A 212 15.26 18.61 11.86
N PHE A 213 14.12 18.27 12.47
CA PHE A 213 13.43 19.10 13.45
C PHE A 213 13.30 18.45 14.84
N GLY A 214 14.04 17.36 15.09
CA GLY A 214 13.90 16.53 16.29
C GLY A 214 14.08 17.29 17.60
N SER A 215 14.93 18.32 17.62
CA SER A 215 15.14 19.19 18.78
C SER A 215 13.89 19.98 19.18
N LEU A 216 12.97 20.26 18.24
CA LEU A 216 11.71 20.95 18.51
C LEU A 216 10.70 20.08 19.26
N PHE A 217 10.83 18.75 19.17
CA PHE A 217 9.97 17.80 19.90
C PHE A 217 10.37 17.65 21.38
N GLY A 218 11.46 18.30 21.80
CA GLY A 218 11.95 18.31 23.17
C GLY A 218 12.62 16.99 23.55
N SER A 219 11.93 16.12 24.28
CA SER A 219 12.51 14.85 24.73
C SER A 219 12.62 13.85 23.57
N PRO A 220 13.73 13.10 23.42
CA PRO A 220 13.87 12.08 22.36
C PRO A 220 12.74 11.04 22.31
N ILE A 221 12.11 10.77 23.46
CA ILE A 221 10.94 9.88 23.57
C ILE A 221 9.75 10.42 22.77
N ARG A 222 9.52 11.74 22.76
CA ARG A 222 8.42 12.37 22.00
C ARG A 222 8.68 12.30 20.50
N ALA A 223 9.92 12.53 20.07
CA ALA A 223 10.31 12.33 18.67
C ALA A 223 10.11 10.87 18.22
N TRP A 224 10.49 9.91 19.08
CA TRP A 224 10.24 8.49 18.84
C TRP A 224 8.74 8.17 18.77
N GLN A 225 7.92 8.69 19.69
CA GLN A 225 6.46 8.53 19.64
C GLN A 225 5.85 9.10 18.36
N PHE A 226 6.34 10.25 17.89
CA PHE A 226 5.88 10.87 16.64
C PHE A 226 6.17 9.99 15.41
N SER A 227 7.24 9.21 15.42
CA SER A 227 7.56 8.28 14.34
C SER A 227 6.52 7.16 14.15
N PHE A 228 5.69 6.86 15.17
CA PHE A 228 4.61 5.88 15.02
C PHE A 228 3.50 6.36 14.10
N ILE A 229 3.30 7.67 13.95
CA ILE A 229 2.32 8.21 13.01
C ILE A 229 2.70 7.78 11.59
N ALA A 230 3.99 7.86 11.27
CA ALA A 230 4.54 7.38 10.00
C ALA A 230 4.30 5.88 9.80
N GLY A 231 4.61 5.08 10.83
CA GLY A 231 4.40 3.63 10.82
C GLY A 231 2.93 3.22 10.67
N ILE A 232 2.00 3.95 11.30
CA ILE A 232 0.55 3.73 11.16
C ILE A 232 0.10 4.00 9.73
N LEU A 233 0.50 5.13 9.14
CA LEU A 233 0.14 5.49 7.77
C LEU A 233 0.70 4.49 6.75
N LEU A 234 1.95 4.05 6.96
CA LEU A 234 2.56 3.01 6.14
C LEU A 234 1.77 1.70 6.20
N ASN A 235 1.39 1.26 7.40
CA ASN A 235 0.63 0.03 7.59
C ASN A 235 -0.79 0.11 7.04
N ALA A 236 -1.45 1.25 7.17
CA ALA A 236 -2.76 1.50 6.59
C ALA A 236 -2.70 1.39 5.05
N SER A 237 -1.63 1.93 4.47
CA SER A 237 -1.33 1.82 3.05
C SER A 237 -1.10 0.37 2.63
N ALA A 238 -0.20 -0.35 3.31
CA ALA A 238 0.08 -1.78 3.09
C ALA A 238 -1.16 -2.69 3.20
N GLY A 239 -2.11 -2.34 4.07
CA GLY A 239 -3.38 -3.06 4.22
C GLY A 239 -4.44 -2.72 3.16
N SER A 240 -4.24 -1.68 2.34
CA SER A 240 -5.26 -1.17 1.41
C SER A 240 -5.43 -2.01 0.14
N ASN A 241 -4.47 -2.89 -0.18
CA ASN A 241 -4.42 -3.67 -1.43
C ASN A 241 -5.76 -4.37 -1.73
N ALA A 242 -6.29 -5.12 -0.77
CA ALA A 242 -7.52 -5.89 -0.95
C ALA A 242 -8.75 -4.99 -1.16
N ILE A 243 -8.81 -3.87 -0.43
CA ILE A 243 -9.90 -2.89 -0.54
C ILE A 243 -9.90 -2.32 -1.97
N VAL A 244 -8.75 -1.85 -2.44
CA VAL A 244 -8.65 -1.25 -3.76
C VAL A 244 -8.95 -2.28 -4.85
N LEU A 245 -8.45 -3.52 -4.74
CA LEU A 245 -8.76 -4.61 -5.66
C LEU A 245 -10.27 -4.91 -5.70
N TYR A 246 -10.92 -5.00 -4.54
CA TYR A 246 -12.36 -5.27 -4.47
C TYR A 246 -13.20 -4.16 -5.13
N PHE A 247 -12.86 -2.90 -4.89
CA PHE A 247 -13.59 -1.78 -5.45
C PHE A 247 -13.28 -1.52 -6.93
N ASN A 248 -12.07 -1.81 -7.40
CA ASN A 248 -11.65 -1.44 -8.76
C ASN A 248 -11.53 -2.61 -9.74
N SER A 249 -11.50 -3.87 -9.29
CA SER A 249 -11.51 -5.05 -10.16
C SER A 249 -12.79 -5.86 -10.00
N THR A 250 -13.57 -5.95 -11.09
CA THR A 250 -14.78 -6.77 -11.15
C THR A 250 -14.48 -8.25 -10.99
N GLU A 251 -13.34 -8.70 -11.50
CA GLU A 251 -12.88 -10.09 -11.38
C GLU A 251 -12.61 -10.44 -9.92
N TYR A 252 -11.80 -9.64 -9.21
CA TYR A 252 -11.56 -9.85 -7.79
C TYR A 252 -12.88 -9.77 -7.02
N ARG A 253 -13.72 -8.77 -7.26
CA ARG A 253 -15.01 -8.61 -6.58
C ARG A 253 -15.90 -9.85 -6.72
N GLN A 254 -16.01 -10.41 -7.92
CA GLN A 254 -16.77 -11.62 -8.18
C GLN A 254 -16.21 -12.82 -7.42
N VAL A 255 -14.89 -13.00 -7.43
CA VAL A 255 -14.23 -14.09 -6.69
C VAL A 255 -14.37 -13.90 -5.17
N PHE A 256 -14.22 -12.68 -4.65
CA PHE A 256 -14.47 -12.36 -3.25
C PHE A 256 -15.91 -12.69 -2.83
N LYS A 257 -16.89 -12.27 -3.62
CA LYS A 257 -18.32 -12.61 -3.39
C LYS A 257 -18.55 -14.12 -3.45
N LYS A 258 -17.91 -14.83 -4.38
CA LYS A 258 -18.03 -16.29 -4.51
C LYS A 258 -17.44 -17.02 -3.29
N GLU A 259 -16.22 -16.68 -2.90
CA GLU A 259 -15.48 -17.39 -1.84
C GLU A 259 -16.00 -17.03 -0.44
N PHE A 260 -16.33 -15.76 -0.19
CA PHE A 260 -16.70 -15.28 1.14
C PHE A 260 -18.18 -14.93 1.28
N GLY A 261 -18.95 -14.85 0.18
CA GLY A 261 -20.38 -14.52 0.24
C GLY A 261 -21.20 -15.53 1.03
N ALA A 262 -20.83 -16.82 1.01
CA ALA A 262 -21.46 -17.82 1.87
C ALA A 262 -21.15 -17.60 3.36
N LEU A 263 -19.93 -17.14 3.68
CA LEU A 263 -19.52 -16.81 5.04
C LEU A 263 -20.31 -15.60 5.55
N PHE A 264 -20.35 -14.51 4.77
CA PHE A 264 -21.13 -13.31 5.09
C PHE A 264 -22.65 -13.58 5.12
N GLY A 265 -23.15 -14.45 4.25
CA GLY A 265 -24.55 -14.88 4.24
C GLY A 265 -24.94 -15.65 5.51
N ARG A 266 -24.03 -16.47 6.07
CA ARG A 266 -24.23 -17.13 7.37
C ARG A 266 -24.22 -16.12 8.53
N PHE A 267 -23.31 -15.14 8.54
CA PHE A 267 -23.32 -14.08 9.54
C PHE A 267 -24.60 -13.23 9.48
N ARG A 268 -25.08 -12.89 8.28
CA ARG A 268 -26.33 -12.15 8.08
C ARG A 268 -27.55 -12.95 8.55
N LYS A 269 -27.65 -14.25 8.21
CA LYS A 269 -28.73 -15.12 8.71
C LYS A 269 -28.70 -15.27 10.22
N ASN A 270 -27.52 -15.42 10.83
CA ASN A 270 -27.39 -15.57 12.27
C ASN A 270 -27.73 -14.28 13.04
N ASN A 271 -27.41 -13.10 12.49
CA ASN A 271 -27.80 -11.82 13.09
C ASN A 271 -29.31 -11.53 12.92
N VAL A 272 -29.92 -11.92 11.80
CA VAL A 272 -31.39 -11.83 11.62
C VAL A 272 -32.13 -12.76 12.59
N ILE A 273 -31.61 -13.96 12.86
CA ILE A 273 -32.21 -14.88 13.85
C ILE A 273 -32.04 -14.34 15.27
N LYS A 274 -30.92 -13.69 15.59
CA LYS A 274 -30.67 -13.08 16.91
C LYS A 274 -31.47 -11.78 17.14
N ASN A 275 -31.81 -11.06 16.07
CA ASN A 275 -32.60 -9.82 16.12
C ASN A 275 -34.10 -10.00 15.86
N ARG A 276 -34.63 -11.25 15.84
CA ARG A 276 -36.09 -11.50 15.82
C ARG A 276 -36.84 -11.09 17.11
N GLY A 277 -36.24 -10.23 17.94
CA GLY A 277 -36.90 -9.45 18.99
C GLY A 277 -37.00 -7.94 18.69
N ALA A 278 -36.46 -7.45 17.57
CA ALA A 278 -36.57 -6.06 17.14
C ALA A 278 -36.70 -6.01 15.61
N THR A 279 -37.92 -5.80 15.13
CA THR A 279 -38.26 -5.65 13.70
C THR A 279 -37.58 -4.40 13.14
N PHE A 280 -36.57 -4.61 12.30
CA PHE A 280 -35.97 -3.59 11.44
C PHE A 280 -36.28 -3.95 9.99
N GLU A 281 -37.57 -3.88 9.64
CA GLU A 281 -38.05 -3.89 8.26
C GLU A 281 -37.88 -2.47 7.73
N ASP A 282 -36.74 -2.15 7.08
CA ASP A 282 -36.77 -1.24 5.90
C ASP A 282 -35.43 -0.98 5.15
N LEU A 283 -34.27 -1.50 5.59
CA LEU A 283 -33.03 -1.24 4.83
C LEU A 283 -32.73 -2.36 3.82
N THR A 284 -33.51 -2.39 2.74
CA THR A 284 -33.05 -2.95 1.47
C THR A 284 -32.06 -1.96 0.85
N PHE A 285 -30.76 -2.24 0.96
CA PHE A 285 -29.77 -1.66 0.07
C PHE A 285 -30.03 -2.24 -1.33
N GLU A 286 -30.78 -1.51 -2.14
CA GLU A 286 -30.78 -1.69 -3.59
C GLU A 286 -29.35 -1.45 -4.10
N ASP A 287 -28.89 -2.35 -4.96
CA ASP A 287 -27.62 -2.19 -5.69
C ASP A 287 -27.75 -0.90 -6.49
N PRO A 288 -26.89 0.13 -6.29
CA PRO A 288 -27.01 1.35 -7.08
C PRO A 288 -26.74 0.97 -8.54
N THR A 289 -27.82 0.87 -9.30
CA THR A 289 -27.77 0.90 -10.77
C THR A 289 -27.24 2.27 -11.12
N PHE A 290 -25.92 2.35 -11.33
CA PHE A 290 -25.34 3.45 -12.06
C PHE A 290 -25.90 3.35 -13.49
N GLU A 291 -26.97 4.08 -13.76
CA GLU A 291 -27.34 4.43 -15.13
C GLU A 291 -26.15 5.19 -15.71
N ASP A 292 -25.62 4.70 -16.84
CA ASP A 292 -24.60 5.42 -17.59
C ASP A 292 -25.17 6.80 -17.93
N PRO A 293 -24.52 7.91 -17.52
CA PRO A 293 -24.98 9.22 -17.92
C PRO A 293 -24.94 9.32 -19.44
N THR A 294 -26.11 9.43 -20.06
CA THR A 294 -26.24 9.80 -21.46
C THR A 294 -25.75 11.23 -21.59
N PHE A 295 -24.48 11.40 -21.94
CA PHE A 295 -23.98 12.68 -22.41
C PHE A 295 -24.62 12.92 -23.77
N GLU A 296 -25.57 13.85 -23.83
CA GLU A 296 -25.97 14.47 -25.09
C GLU A 296 -24.75 15.18 -25.66
N ASP A 297 -24.35 14.82 -26.88
CA ASP A 297 -23.29 15.51 -27.61
C ASP A 297 -23.66 16.98 -27.74
N PRO A 298 -22.84 17.93 -27.24
CA PRO A 298 -23.11 19.34 -27.46
C PRO A 298 -23.00 19.62 -28.96
N THR A 299 -24.12 19.98 -29.58
CA THR A 299 -24.13 20.57 -30.92
C THR A 299 -23.38 21.88 -30.86
N PHE A 300 -22.16 21.90 -31.39
CA PHE A 300 -21.42 23.12 -31.65
C PHE A 300 -22.16 23.91 -32.74
N GLU A 301 -22.95 24.89 -32.34
CA GLU A 301 -23.35 25.97 -33.25
C GLU A 301 -22.13 26.85 -33.53
N ASP A 302 -21.98 27.21 -34.80
CA ASP A 302 -20.85 27.92 -35.40
C ASP A 302 -20.37 29.13 -34.58
N LEU A 303 -19.21 29.01 -33.95
CA LEU A 303 -18.47 30.15 -33.44
C LEU A 303 -17.77 30.84 -34.61
N THR A 304 -18.35 31.92 -35.12
CA THR A 304 -17.65 32.84 -36.03
C THR A 304 -16.58 33.59 -35.26
N PHE A 305 -15.32 33.27 -35.50
CA PHE A 305 -14.19 34.08 -35.03
C PHE A 305 -14.03 35.31 -35.93
N GLU A 306 -14.16 36.50 -35.36
CA GLU A 306 -13.70 37.74 -36.02
C GLU A 306 -12.17 37.81 -35.96
N ASP A 307 -11.56 38.07 -37.12
CA ASP A 307 -10.10 38.22 -37.24
C ASP A 307 -9.62 39.45 -36.43
N PRO A 308 -8.57 39.31 -35.61
CA PRO A 308 -8.02 40.44 -34.88
C PRO A 308 -7.29 41.38 -35.83
N THR A 309 -7.70 42.66 -35.84
CA THR A 309 -6.95 43.74 -36.47
C THR A 309 -5.67 44.01 -35.68
N PHE A 310 -4.52 43.71 -36.27
CA PHE A 310 -3.23 44.11 -35.74
C PHE A 310 -3.05 45.61 -35.93
N ALA A 311 -2.91 46.34 -34.82
CA ALA A 311 -2.46 47.73 -34.82
C ALA A 311 -0.93 47.77 -34.98
N ASP A 312 -0.47 48.61 -35.90
CA ASP A 312 0.96 48.83 -36.18
C ASP A 312 1.72 49.25 -34.92
N ILE A 313 2.79 48.54 -34.62
CA ILE A 313 3.75 48.87 -33.56
C ILE A 313 4.76 49.87 -34.16
N PRO A 314 4.97 51.05 -33.55
CA PRO A 314 5.98 51.98 -34.03
C PRO A 314 7.38 51.50 -33.64
N ASP A 315 8.31 51.58 -34.60
CA ASP A 315 9.73 51.25 -34.44
C ASP A 315 10.40 52.09 -33.33
N ILE A 316 11.06 51.40 -32.38
CA ILE A 316 12.05 51.95 -31.45
C ILE A 316 13.27 51.03 -31.46
#